data_AF-A0A8J4T0E7-F1
#
_entry.id   AF-A0A8J4T0E7-F1
#
_cell.length_a   1.000
_cell.length_b   1.000
_cell.length_c   1.000
_cell.angle_alpha   90.00
_cell.angle_beta   90.00
_cell.angle_gamma   90.00
#
_symmetry.space_group_name_H-M   'P 1'
#
loop_
_entity.id
_entity.type
_entity.pdbx_description
1 polymer ?
#
loop_
_entity_poly.entity_id
_entity_poly.type
_entity_poly.pdbx_seq_one_letter_code
_entity_poly.pdbx_strand_id
1 'polypeptide(L)'
;MASRLPHYCVVGGGISGLSSAYFLSLARPPGSYRLTVLEASPRFGGWIQSIRNPNTRAVYELGPHSARYGGPTSSLLLRLALSLDLQDSLLWMRSNQEAGKKYIYVNGRLVSISPLSLTAKMPFTRSPIGLLARKLFASRPPLKPDLSVDEFLRTRFDDEFADYLGSALMRGVYAGNSRELSARACLPQVSRCNLWCDIPSPHYKCLTKFTTRASIIPHNIEQLESETNEHIV
;
A
#
# COMPACT_ATOMS: atom_id res chain seq x y z
N MET A 1 -31.47 -11.43 35.86
CA MET A 1 -30.44 -10.39 35.63
C MET A 1 -30.48 -10.03 34.14
N ALA A 2 -30.81 -8.79 33.79
CA ALA A 2 -30.78 -8.37 32.39
C ALA A 2 -29.33 -8.45 31.88
N SER A 3 -29.08 -9.31 30.89
CA SER A 3 -27.77 -9.38 30.23
C SER A 3 -27.48 -8.03 29.59
N ARG A 4 -26.47 -7.32 30.10
CA ARG A 4 -26.04 -6.07 29.48
C ARG A 4 -25.49 -6.41 28.10
N LEU A 5 -26.02 -5.75 27.07
CA LEU A 5 -25.50 -5.88 25.71
C LEU A 5 -24.00 -5.55 25.70
N PRO A 6 -23.17 -6.32 24.98
CA PRO A 6 -21.77 -5.99 24.77
C PRO A 6 -21.64 -4.57 24.21
N HIS A 7 -20.72 -3.78 24.76
CA HIS A 7 -20.46 -2.41 24.28
C HIS A 7 -19.05 -2.32 23.71
N TYR A 8 -18.98 -2.03 22.42
CA TYR A 8 -17.73 -1.77 21.71
C TYR A 8 -17.47 -0.27 21.63
N CYS A 9 -16.28 0.15 22.05
CA CYS A 9 -15.82 1.52 21.92
C CYS A 9 -14.65 1.56 20.92
N VAL A 10 -14.82 2.31 19.85
CA VAL A 10 -13.76 2.58 18.86
C VAL A 10 -13.22 3.98 19.13
N VAL A 11 -11.90 4.07 19.35
CA VAL A 11 -11.22 5.35 19.59
C VAL A 11 -10.50 5.76 18.30
N GLY A 12 -10.87 6.92 17.76
CA GLY A 12 -10.44 7.44 16.47
C GLY A 12 -11.50 7.26 15.39
N GLY A 13 -11.87 8.37 14.76
CA GLY A 13 -12.85 8.52 13.70
C GLY A 13 -12.23 8.62 12.29
N GLY A 14 -10.99 8.17 12.12
CA GLY A 14 -10.34 8.02 10.81
C GLY A 14 -10.80 6.77 10.05
N ILE A 15 -10.25 6.55 8.85
CA ILE A 15 -10.64 5.41 7.98
C ILE A 15 -10.57 4.05 8.68
N SER A 16 -9.53 3.82 9.51
CA SER A 16 -9.39 2.56 10.27
C SER A 16 -10.46 2.40 11.34
N GLY A 17 -10.81 3.46 12.07
CA GLY A 17 -11.84 3.40 13.10
C GLY A 17 -13.24 3.26 12.52
N LEU A 18 -13.56 4.05 11.50
CA LEU A 18 -14.84 3.98 10.79
C LEU A 18 -15.04 2.62 10.12
N SER A 19 -14.03 2.09 9.43
CA SER A 19 -14.11 0.74 8.84
C SER A 19 -14.26 -0.35 9.91
N SER A 20 -13.56 -0.24 11.05
CA SER A 20 -13.73 -1.18 12.16
C SER A 20 -15.15 -1.17 12.72
N ALA A 21 -15.72 0.02 12.94
CA ALA A 21 -17.09 0.20 13.39
C ALA A 21 -18.09 -0.35 12.36
N TYR A 22 -17.87 -0.08 11.08
CA TYR A 22 -18.70 -0.56 9.98
C TYR A 22 -18.69 -2.10 9.90
N PHE A 23 -17.52 -2.74 9.89
CA PHE A 23 -17.43 -4.20 9.85
C PHE A 23 -18.00 -4.88 11.10
N LEU A 24 -17.81 -4.28 12.30
CA LEU A 24 -18.51 -4.74 13.50
C LEU A 24 -20.03 -4.68 13.33
N SER A 25 -20.53 -3.67 12.63
CA SER A 25 -21.96 -3.52 12.41
C SER A 25 -22.57 -4.56 11.48
N LEU A 26 -21.79 -5.04 10.51
CA LEU A 26 -22.18 -6.11 9.60
C LEU A 26 -22.03 -7.50 10.22
N ALA A 27 -21.04 -7.68 11.10
CA ALA A 27 -20.73 -8.98 11.69
C ALA A 27 -21.70 -9.42 12.80
N ARG A 28 -22.58 -8.53 13.27
CA ARG A 28 -23.49 -8.81 14.39
C ARG A 28 -24.92 -8.36 14.11
N PRO A 29 -25.94 -9.12 14.59
CA PRO A 29 -27.33 -8.71 14.45
C PRO A 29 -27.60 -7.32 15.04
N PRO A 30 -28.40 -6.47 14.38
CA PRO A 30 -28.86 -5.21 14.96
C PRO A 30 -29.48 -5.41 16.35
N GLY A 31 -29.16 -4.54 17.30
CA GLY A 31 -29.66 -4.62 18.68
C GLY A 31 -28.95 -5.64 19.58
N SER A 32 -28.03 -6.46 19.06
CA SER A 32 -27.25 -7.41 19.87
C SER A 32 -26.02 -6.81 20.57
N TYR A 33 -25.69 -5.54 20.30
CA TYR A 33 -24.55 -4.83 20.86
C TYR A 33 -24.80 -3.31 20.87
N ARG A 34 -23.98 -2.59 21.62
CA ARG A 34 -23.83 -1.13 21.56
C ARG A 34 -22.49 -0.81 20.91
N LEU A 35 -22.44 0.22 20.06
CA LEU A 35 -21.23 0.68 19.41
C LEU A 35 -21.10 2.19 19.57
N THR A 36 -19.94 2.65 20.01
CA THR A 36 -19.60 4.07 20.13
C THR A 36 -18.28 4.33 19.43
N VAL A 37 -18.25 5.34 18.58
CA VAL A 37 -17.03 5.85 17.96
C VAL A 37 -16.70 7.19 18.61
N LEU A 38 -15.52 7.30 19.19
CA LEU A 38 -15.01 8.53 19.80
C LEU A 38 -13.99 9.15 18.85
N GLU A 39 -14.24 10.38 18.43
CA GLU A 39 -13.32 11.16 17.61
C GLU A 39 -12.99 12.46 18.34
N ALA A 40 -11.71 12.80 18.40
CA ALA A 40 -11.23 13.96 19.15
C ALA A 40 -11.46 15.27 18.38
N SER A 41 -11.40 15.22 17.05
CA SER A 41 -11.61 16.38 16.18
C SER A 41 -13.11 16.61 15.90
N PRO A 42 -13.50 17.80 15.38
CA PRO A 42 -14.91 18.10 15.11
C PRO A 42 -15.48 17.36 13.88
N ARG A 43 -14.71 16.48 13.23
CA ARG A 43 -15.13 15.75 12.03
C ARG A 43 -14.59 14.33 12.01
N PHE A 44 -15.29 13.46 11.30
CA PHE A 44 -14.75 12.16 10.93
C PHE A 44 -13.81 12.26 9.71
N GLY A 45 -13.06 11.19 9.44
CA GLY A 45 -12.22 11.00 8.25
C GLY A 45 -10.71 11.02 8.53
N GLY A 46 -10.27 11.64 9.63
CA GLY A 46 -8.84 11.75 9.94
C GLY A 46 -8.07 12.44 8.81
N TRP A 47 -6.98 11.83 8.32
CA TRP A 47 -6.18 12.37 7.21
C TRP A 47 -6.92 12.48 5.87
N ILE A 48 -8.02 11.74 5.67
CA ILE A 48 -8.85 11.86 4.47
C ILE A 48 -9.67 13.15 4.60
N GLN A 49 -9.39 14.12 3.74
CA GLN A 49 -10.07 15.40 3.72
C GLN A 49 -9.96 16.06 2.35
N SER A 50 -11.11 16.42 1.80
CA SER A 50 -11.23 17.15 0.55
C SER A 50 -11.83 18.52 0.82
N ILE A 51 -11.29 19.56 0.19
CA ILE A 51 -11.85 20.91 0.19
C ILE A 51 -12.22 21.30 -1.23
N ARG A 52 -13.34 22.02 -1.39
CA ARG A 52 -13.82 22.46 -2.70
C ARG A 52 -13.64 23.96 -2.83
N ASN A 53 -12.96 24.40 -3.88
CA ASN A 53 -12.84 25.82 -4.20
C ASN A 53 -14.22 26.38 -4.57
N PRO A 54 -14.72 27.42 -3.89
CA PRO A 54 -16.05 27.96 -4.15
C PRO A 54 -16.15 28.61 -5.54
N ASN A 55 -15.05 29.17 -6.05
CA ASN A 55 -15.02 29.93 -7.30
C ASN A 55 -14.76 29.02 -8.50
N THR A 56 -13.75 28.15 -8.40
CA THR A 56 -13.33 27.31 -9.53
C THR A 56 -13.99 25.94 -9.54
N ARG A 57 -14.70 25.58 -8.47
CA ARG A 57 -15.31 24.25 -8.27
C ARG A 57 -14.28 23.09 -8.21
N ALA A 58 -12.99 23.40 -8.22
CA ALA A 58 -11.90 22.42 -8.08
C ALA A 58 -11.93 21.77 -6.71
N VAL A 59 -11.50 20.51 -6.64
CA VAL A 59 -11.36 19.75 -5.39
C VAL A 59 -9.87 19.63 -5.07
N TYR A 60 -9.49 19.97 -3.84
CA TYR A 60 -8.15 19.77 -3.31
C TYR A 60 -8.19 18.72 -2.21
N GLU A 61 -7.38 17.69 -2.36
CA GLU A 61 -7.17 16.66 -1.33
C GLU A 61 -6.06 17.13 -0.40
N LEU A 62 -6.33 17.15 0.91
CA LEU A 62 -5.36 17.57 1.94
C LEU A 62 -4.55 16.41 2.51
N GLY A 63 -4.85 15.17 2.10
CA GLY A 63 -4.15 13.97 2.52
C GLY A 63 -4.03 12.96 1.37
N PRO A 64 -4.51 11.71 1.53
CA PRO A 64 -4.49 10.76 0.43
C PRO A 64 -5.40 11.24 -0.71
N HIS A 65 -4.88 11.21 -1.93
CA HIS A 65 -5.59 11.69 -3.13
C HIS A 65 -5.92 10.57 -4.13
N SER A 66 -5.36 9.37 -3.91
CA SER A 66 -5.62 8.21 -4.74
C SER A 66 -5.35 6.94 -3.92
N ALA A 67 -5.97 5.84 -4.35
CA ALA A 67 -5.71 4.50 -3.82
C ALA A 67 -5.40 3.58 -4.99
N ARG A 68 -4.48 2.64 -4.79
CA ARG A 68 -4.09 1.71 -5.84
C ARG A 68 -5.02 0.51 -5.92
N TYR A 69 -5.37 0.10 -7.13
CA TYR A 69 -5.94 -1.20 -7.45
C TYR A 69 -4.84 -2.24 -7.74
N GLY A 70 -5.08 -3.52 -7.42
CA GLY A 70 -4.13 -4.62 -7.63
C GLY A 70 -3.19 -4.96 -6.45
N GLY A 71 -3.45 -4.43 -5.26
CA GLY A 71 -2.74 -4.80 -4.02
C GLY A 71 -3.57 -5.73 -3.12
N PRO A 72 -2.97 -6.47 -2.16
CA PRO A 72 -3.73 -7.33 -1.25
C PRO A 72 -4.84 -6.60 -0.49
N THR A 73 -4.66 -5.31 -0.21
CA THR A 73 -5.61 -4.45 0.51
C THR A 73 -6.56 -3.68 -0.40
N SER A 74 -6.32 -3.63 -1.72
CA SER A 74 -7.16 -2.83 -2.63
C SER A 74 -8.54 -3.43 -2.81
N SER A 75 -8.65 -4.77 -2.75
CA SER A 75 -9.93 -5.47 -2.78
C SER A 75 -10.83 -5.10 -1.61
N LEU A 76 -10.27 -4.84 -0.42
CA LEU A 76 -11.04 -4.41 0.76
C LEU A 76 -11.60 -3.00 0.59
N LEU A 77 -10.81 -2.08 0.05
CA LEU A 77 -11.27 -0.72 -0.22
C LEU A 77 -12.38 -0.71 -1.27
N LEU A 78 -12.21 -1.46 -2.36
CA LEU A 78 -13.24 -1.59 -3.40
C LEU A 78 -14.52 -2.21 -2.83
N ARG A 79 -14.41 -3.30 -2.06
CA ARG A 79 -15.56 -3.93 -1.39
C ARG A 79 -16.29 -2.95 -0.47
N LEU A 80 -15.55 -2.12 0.28
CA LEU A 80 -16.14 -1.07 1.11
C LEU A 80 -16.92 -0.07 0.26
N ALA A 81 -16.31 0.44 -0.82
CA ALA A 81 -16.97 1.38 -1.73
C ALA A 81 -18.26 0.80 -2.31
N LEU A 82 -18.22 -0.44 -2.81
CA LEU A 82 -19.41 -1.12 -3.33
C LEU A 82 -20.49 -1.33 -2.26
N SER A 83 -20.11 -1.71 -1.04
CA SER A 83 -21.07 -1.92 0.05
C SER A 83 -21.74 -0.64 0.55
N LEU A 84 -21.19 0.53 0.19
CA LEU A 84 -21.71 1.85 0.51
C LEU A 84 -22.37 2.51 -0.72
N ASP A 85 -22.60 1.75 -1.79
CA ASP A 85 -23.17 2.22 -3.06
C ASP A 85 -22.37 3.38 -3.70
N LEU A 86 -21.05 3.37 -3.55
CA LEU A 86 -20.15 4.40 -4.09
C LEU A 86 -19.56 4.08 -5.47
N GLN A 87 -19.98 2.98 -6.11
CA GLN A 87 -19.45 2.55 -7.41
C GLN A 87 -19.45 3.66 -8.47
N ASP A 88 -20.54 4.40 -8.56
CA ASP A 88 -20.72 5.44 -9.57
C ASP A 88 -19.93 6.72 -9.26
N SER A 89 -19.40 6.82 -8.04
CA SER A 89 -18.53 7.92 -7.60
C SER A 89 -17.04 7.60 -7.75
N LEU A 90 -16.67 6.37 -8.13
CA LEU A 90 -15.27 5.97 -8.31
C LEU A 90 -14.72 6.54 -9.62
N LEU A 91 -13.62 7.28 -9.50
CA LEU A 91 -12.87 7.80 -10.64
C LEU A 91 -11.64 6.92 -10.89
N TRP A 92 -11.59 6.26 -12.05
CA TRP A 92 -10.52 5.35 -12.41
C TRP A 92 -9.44 6.05 -13.25
N MET A 93 -8.17 5.86 -12.88
CA MET A 93 -7.04 6.33 -13.68
C MET A 93 -6.44 5.17 -14.48
N ARG A 94 -6.45 5.28 -15.80
CA ARG A 94 -5.85 4.27 -16.69
C ARG A 94 -4.34 4.43 -16.70
N SER A 95 -3.63 3.32 -16.51
CA SER A 95 -2.16 3.32 -16.41
C SER A 95 -1.42 3.66 -17.71
N ASN A 96 -2.09 3.56 -18.86
CA ASN A 96 -1.51 3.82 -20.18
C ASN A 96 -1.55 5.29 -20.63
N GLN A 97 -2.10 6.19 -19.82
CA GLN A 97 -2.09 7.62 -20.12
C GLN A 97 -0.79 8.28 -19.63
N GLU A 98 -0.44 9.43 -20.21
CA GLU A 98 0.68 10.26 -19.75
C GLU A 98 0.62 10.55 -18.23
N ALA A 99 -0.59 10.62 -17.66
CA ALA A 99 -0.83 10.77 -16.23
C ALA A 99 -0.27 9.63 -15.36
N GLY A 100 -0.08 8.43 -15.92
CA GLY A 100 0.49 7.27 -15.20
C GLY A 100 2.02 7.29 -15.12
N LYS A 101 2.70 8.17 -15.87
CA LYS A 101 4.16 8.26 -15.86
C LYS A 101 4.67 8.86 -14.56
N LYS A 102 5.63 8.18 -13.96
CA LYS A 102 6.32 8.65 -12.76
C LYS A 102 7.63 9.30 -13.14
N TYR A 103 7.99 10.34 -12.41
CA TYR A 103 9.21 11.11 -12.63
C TYR A 103 9.96 11.30 -11.32
N ILE A 104 11.28 11.42 -11.43
CA ILE A 104 12.16 11.87 -10.35
C ILE A 104 12.95 13.08 -10.84
N TYR A 105 13.21 14.02 -9.93
CA TYR A 105 13.99 15.21 -10.24
C TYR A 105 15.45 14.99 -9.88
N VAL A 106 16.33 15.02 -10.88
CA VAL A 106 17.76 14.76 -10.71
C VAL A 106 18.55 15.74 -11.56
N ASN A 107 19.59 16.36 -10.97
CA ASN A 107 20.52 17.27 -11.67
C ASN A 107 19.82 18.34 -12.51
N GLY A 108 18.79 18.99 -11.96
CA GLY A 108 18.09 20.08 -12.63
C GLY A 108 16.99 19.64 -13.62
N ARG A 109 16.75 18.34 -13.80
CA ARG A 109 15.84 17.82 -14.83
C ARG A 109 14.86 16.78 -14.27
N LEU A 110 13.65 16.74 -14.82
CA LEU A 110 12.69 15.67 -14.59
C LEU A 110 13.01 14.48 -15.48
N VAL A 111 13.12 13.31 -14.86
CA VAL A 111 13.47 12.08 -15.55
C VAL A 111 12.40 11.03 -15.31
N SER A 112 11.87 10.47 -16.38
CA SER A 112 10.82 9.45 -16.29
C SER A 112 11.40 8.13 -15.82
N ILE A 113 10.79 7.55 -14.78
CA ILE A 113 11.12 6.20 -14.31
C ILE A 113 10.17 5.19 -14.94
N SER A 114 10.75 4.23 -15.69
CA SER A 114 10.02 3.06 -16.15
C SER A 114 10.60 1.83 -15.43
N PRO A 115 9.85 1.23 -14.48
CA PRO A 115 10.34 0.12 -13.67
C PRO A 115 10.64 -1.16 -14.48
N LEU A 116 10.24 -1.23 -15.75
CA LEU A 116 10.51 -2.36 -16.67
C LEU A 116 11.46 -2.00 -17.82
N SER A 117 12.08 -0.81 -17.84
CA SER A 117 13.01 -0.47 -18.91
C SER A 117 14.29 -1.30 -18.78
N LEU A 118 14.53 -2.21 -19.73
CA LEU A 118 15.72 -3.08 -19.79
C LEU A 118 17.03 -2.31 -20.07
N THR A 119 16.92 -1.07 -20.52
CA THR A 119 18.06 -0.19 -20.80
C THR A 119 18.35 0.74 -19.62
N ALA A 120 19.64 0.98 -19.35
CA ALA A 120 20.07 2.04 -18.45
C ALA A 120 19.53 3.36 -19.00
N LYS A 121 18.65 3.98 -18.25
CA LYS A 121 18.20 5.35 -18.50
C LYS A 121 18.65 6.17 -17.31
N MET A 122 19.04 7.42 -17.58
CA MET A 122 19.27 8.41 -16.54
C MET A 122 18.11 8.34 -15.52
N PRO A 123 18.37 8.45 -14.20
CA PRO A 123 19.66 8.75 -13.57
C PRO A 123 20.56 7.53 -13.33
N PHE A 124 20.17 6.34 -13.78
CA PHE A 124 20.97 5.12 -13.60
C PHE A 124 22.06 5.04 -14.66
N THR A 125 23.31 4.96 -14.23
CA THR A 125 24.47 4.74 -15.11
C THR A 125 24.60 3.27 -15.49
N ARG A 126 23.99 2.37 -14.72
CA ARG A 126 24.00 0.91 -14.94
C ARG A 126 22.63 0.39 -15.37
N SER A 127 22.62 -0.61 -16.26
CA SER A 127 21.37 -1.27 -16.66
C SER A 127 20.80 -2.08 -15.50
N PRO A 128 19.47 -2.13 -15.33
CA PRO A 128 18.83 -3.01 -14.36
C PRO A 128 19.16 -4.51 -14.53
N ILE A 129 19.67 -4.94 -15.70
CA ILE A 129 20.21 -6.29 -15.90
C ILE A 129 21.51 -6.50 -15.10
N GLY A 130 22.36 -5.48 -15.01
CA GLY A 130 23.58 -5.52 -14.19
C GLY A 130 23.28 -5.57 -12.69
N LEU A 131 22.18 -4.93 -12.26
CA LEU A 131 21.66 -5.03 -10.89
C LEU A 131 21.15 -6.45 -10.57
N LEU A 132 20.48 -7.11 -11.53
CA LEU A 132 20.02 -8.49 -11.37
C LEU A 132 21.19 -9.50 -11.39
N ALA A 133 22.23 -9.26 -12.20
CA ALA A 133 23.45 -10.05 -12.16
C ALA A 133 24.18 -9.90 -10.82
N ARG A 134 24.21 -8.67 -10.26
CA ARG A 134 24.75 -8.42 -8.91
C ARG A 134 23.96 -9.17 -7.84
N LYS A 135 22.64 -9.34 -7.99
CA LYS A 135 21.80 -10.15 -7.08
C LYS A 135 22.27 -11.61 -6.95
N LEU A 136 22.86 -12.19 -8.01
CA LEU A 136 23.43 -13.55 -8.00
C LEU A 136 24.79 -13.62 -7.25
N PHE A 137 25.52 -12.51 -7.20
CA PHE A 137 26.86 -12.42 -6.60
C PHE A 137 26.94 -11.49 -5.37
N ALA A 138 25.79 -10.97 -4.91
CA ALA A 138 25.75 -10.01 -3.81
C ALA A 138 26.16 -10.71 -2.52
N SER A 139 27.04 -10.05 -1.77
CA SER A 139 27.43 -10.52 -0.44
C SER A 139 26.20 -10.70 0.44
N ARG A 140 26.21 -11.73 1.28
CA ARG A 140 25.13 -11.96 2.26
C ARG A 140 24.91 -10.66 3.03
N PRO A 141 23.66 -10.21 3.21
CA PRO A 141 23.41 -8.99 3.96
C PRO A 141 24.00 -9.12 5.36
N PRO A 142 24.46 -8.00 5.94
CA PRO A 142 25.00 -8.00 7.29
C PRO A 142 24.00 -8.63 8.28
N LEU A 143 24.51 -9.32 9.30
CA LEU A 143 23.78 -10.03 10.36
C LEU A 143 22.97 -9.10 11.28
N LYS A 144 22.42 -7.99 10.76
CA LYS A 144 21.51 -7.13 11.51
C LYS A 144 20.08 -7.67 11.40
N PRO A 145 19.33 -7.74 12.51
CA PRO A 145 17.94 -8.22 12.51
C PRO A 145 16.98 -7.31 11.74
N ASP A 146 17.32 -6.03 11.61
CA ASP A 146 16.64 -5.06 10.76
C ASP A 146 17.64 -4.07 10.18
N LEU A 147 17.46 -3.74 8.90
CA LEU A 147 18.31 -2.80 8.17
C LEU A 147 17.48 -1.57 7.83
N SER A 148 18.15 -0.43 7.68
CA SER A 148 17.51 0.69 7.02
C SER A 148 17.19 0.35 5.56
N VAL A 149 16.20 1.02 4.98
CA VAL A 149 15.87 0.86 3.55
C VAL A 149 17.08 1.19 2.69
N ASP A 150 17.85 2.23 3.03
CA ASP A 150 19.09 2.60 2.32
C ASP A 150 20.14 1.48 2.36
N GLU A 151 20.51 0.98 3.54
CA GLU A 151 21.46 -0.13 3.69
C GLU A 151 20.99 -1.39 2.93
N PHE A 152 19.70 -1.71 3.03
CA PHE A 152 19.11 -2.85 2.34
C PHE A 152 19.23 -2.71 0.82
N LEU A 153 18.91 -1.53 0.27
CA LEU A 153 18.96 -1.30 -1.16
C LEU A 153 20.40 -1.29 -1.69
N ARG A 154 21.35 -0.67 -1.00
CA ARG A 154 22.77 -0.69 -1.42
C ARG A 154 23.35 -2.09 -1.44
N THR A 155 22.99 -2.90 -0.44
CA THR A 155 23.46 -4.29 -0.32
C THR A 155 22.89 -5.20 -1.43
N ARG A 156 21.61 -4.99 -1.81
CA ARG A 156 20.91 -5.84 -2.78
C ARG A 156 21.00 -5.33 -4.21
N PHE A 157 21.24 -4.04 -4.40
CA PHE A 157 21.28 -3.36 -5.68
C PHE A 157 22.60 -2.58 -5.80
N ASP A 158 22.53 -1.25 -5.92
CA ASP A 158 23.67 -0.36 -5.95
C ASP A 158 23.35 0.98 -5.28
N ASP A 159 24.39 1.83 -5.21
CA ASP A 159 24.30 3.14 -4.58
C ASP A 159 23.31 4.07 -5.30
N GLU A 160 23.30 4.06 -6.64
CA GLU A 160 22.38 4.89 -7.43
C GLU A 160 20.92 4.50 -7.20
N PHE A 161 20.64 3.20 -7.09
CA PHE A 161 19.31 2.70 -6.78
C PHE A 161 18.84 3.15 -5.40
N ALA A 162 19.71 3.10 -4.40
CA ALA A 162 19.41 3.59 -3.06
C ALA A 162 19.20 5.12 -3.05
N ASP A 163 20.12 5.87 -3.67
CA ASP A 163 20.15 7.33 -3.65
C ASP A 163 18.99 7.95 -4.43
N TYR A 164 18.66 7.44 -5.62
CA TYR A 164 17.58 7.98 -6.44
C TYR A 164 16.24 7.33 -6.13
N LEU A 165 16.13 6.02 -6.35
CA LEU A 165 14.82 5.36 -6.27
C LEU A 165 14.42 5.07 -4.83
N GLY A 166 15.34 4.60 -4.00
CA GLY A 166 15.11 4.31 -2.59
C GLY A 166 14.66 5.56 -1.82
N SER A 167 15.46 6.63 -1.92
CA SER A 167 15.13 7.93 -1.31
C SER A 167 13.80 8.50 -1.81
N ALA A 168 13.59 8.53 -3.14
CA ALA A 168 12.35 9.07 -3.71
C ALA A 168 11.11 8.26 -3.31
N LEU A 169 11.22 6.92 -3.30
CA LEU A 169 10.11 6.04 -2.90
C LEU A 169 9.76 6.23 -1.42
N MET A 170 10.76 6.29 -0.54
CA MET A 170 10.52 6.45 0.90
C MET A 170 9.93 7.82 1.23
N ARG A 171 10.41 8.87 0.58
CA ARG A 171 9.81 10.21 0.70
C ARG A 171 8.39 10.26 0.12
N GLY A 172 8.15 9.59 -1.01
CA GLY A 172 6.84 9.58 -1.66
C GLY A 172 5.77 8.77 -0.90
N VAL A 173 6.16 7.70 -0.20
CA VAL A 173 5.20 6.81 0.51
C VAL A 173 5.09 7.16 1.99
N TYR A 174 6.22 7.41 2.66
CA TYR A 174 6.27 7.58 4.12
C TYR A 174 6.64 9.00 4.55
N ALA A 175 6.94 9.91 3.60
CA ALA A 175 7.52 11.22 3.89
C ALA A 175 8.79 11.15 4.78
N GLY A 176 9.50 10.02 4.73
CA GLY A 176 10.59 9.69 5.65
C GLY A 176 11.94 9.48 4.96
N ASN A 177 12.99 9.48 5.77
CA ASN A 177 14.37 9.25 5.34
C ASN A 177 14.64 7.74 5.17
N SER A 178 15.10 7.32 3.98
CA SER A 178 15.43 5.91 3.70
C SER A 178 16.52 5.34 4.62
N ARG A 179 17.37 6.18 5.20
CA ARG A 179 18.44 5.79 6.13
C ARG A 179 17.93 5.49 7.54
N GLU A 180 16.72 5.89 7.87
CA GLU A 180 16.11 5.72 9.21
C GLU A 180 14.97 4.71 9.19
N LEU A 181 14.28 4.58 8.05
CA LEU A 181 13.15 3.66 7.91
C LEU A 181 13.60 2.21 7.82
N SER A 182 12.92 1.34 8.57
CA SER A 182 13.10 -0.11 8.56
C SER A 182 12.73 -0.72 7.19
N ALA A 183 13.66 -1.45 6.58
CA ALA A 183 13.41 -2.23 5.37
C ALA A 183 12.40 -3.36 5.61
N ARG A 184 12.42 -3.96 6.80
CA ARG A 184 11.48 -5.04 7.15
C ARG A 184 10.04 -4.50 7.23
N ALA A 185 9.84 -3.32 7.81
CA ALA A 185 8.54 -2.69 7.93
C ALA A 185 8.05 -2.10 6.61
N CYS A 186 8.91 -1.36 5.91
CA CYS A 186 8.51 -0.58 4.73
C CYS A 186 8.47 -1.39 3.43
N LEU A 187 9.26 -2.47 3.31
CA LEU A 187 9.40 -3.28 2.09
C LEU A 187 9.22 -4.79 2.39
N PRO A 188 8.10 -5.23 3.00
CA PRO A 188 7.95 -6.58 3.53
C PRO A 188 8.02 -7.69 2.46
N GLN A 189 7.59 -7.40 1.22
CA GLN A 189 7.64 -8.37 0.13
C GLN A 189 9.08 -8.65 -0.35
N VAL A 190 9.94 -7.63 -0.30
CA VAL A 190 11.33 -7.72 -0.76
C VAL A 190 12.27 -8.18 0.37
N SER A 191 11.99 -7.74 1.60
CA SER A 191 12.78 -8.13 2.79
C SER A 191 12.57 -9.60 3.19
N ARG A 192 11.36 -10.15 2.99
CA ARG A 192 11.06 -11.58 3.23
C ARG A 192 11.50 -12.50 2.10
N CYS A 193 11.79 -11.97 0.92
CA CYS A 193 12.34 -12.74 -0.20
C CYS A 193 13.81 -13.07 0.07
N ASN A 194 14.04 -13.85 1.12
CA ASN A 194 15.33 -14.47 1.40
C ASN A 194 15.50 -15.67 0.47
N LEU A 195 15.87 -15.40 -0.78
CA LEU A 195 16.47 -16.42 -1.69
C LEU A 195 17.74 -17.07 -1.11
N TRP A 196 18.19 -16.65 0.07
CA TRP A 196 19.37 -17.14 0.79
C TRP A 196 19.03 -17.93 2.06
N CYS A 197 17.74 -18.06 2.42
CA CYS A 197 17.29 -18.78 3.61
C CYS A 197 16.74 -20.19 3.34
N ASP A 198 17.00 -20.77 2.16
CA ASP A 198 16.79 -22.21 1.94
C ASP A 198 17.91 -23.05 2.60
N ILE A 199 18.21 -22.74 3.87
CA ILE A 199 18.79 -23.69 4.80
C ILE A 199 17.70 -23.92 5.86
N PRO A 200 17.18 -25.15 6.00
CA PRO A 200 16.11 -25.43 6.94
C PRO A 200 16.65 -25.23 8.35
N SER A 201 16.19 -24.18 9.02
CA SER A 201 16.33 -24.13 10.48
C SER A 201 15.07 -24.75 11.10
N PRO A 202 15.20 -25.57 12.16
CA PRO A 202 14.12 -26.42 12.64
C PRO A 202 13.03 -25.67 13.44
N HIS A 203 13.10 -24.34 13.57
CA HIS A 203 12.30 -23.61 14.56
C HIS A 203 11.27 -22.61 14.03
N TYR A 204 11.03 -22.53 12.72
CA TYR A 204 9.91 -21.75 12.19
C TYR A 204 9.17 -22.51 11.08
N LYS A 205 8.12 -23.23 11.48
CA LYS A 205 7.07 -23.65 10.53
C LYS A 205 6.35 -22.40 10.05
N CYS A 206 6.75 -21.89 8.89
CA CYS A 206 5.98 -20.91 8.14
C CYS A 206 4.70 -21.60 7.66
N LEU A 207 3.61 -21.43 8.41
CA LEU A 207 2.27 -21.86 8.02
C LEU A 207 1.74 -20.89 6.95
N THR A 208 2.20 -21.03 5.70
CA THR A 208 1.46 -20.53 4.55
C THR A 208 0.32 -21.49 4.23
N LYS A 209 -0.79 -21.35 4.97
CA LYS A 209 -2.13 -21.72 4.52
C LYS A 209 -3.08 -20.57 4.83
N PHE A 210 -3.06 -19.54 4.00
CA PHE A 210 -4.19 -18.63 3.87
C PHE A 210 -5.14 -19.20 2.82
N THR A 211 -6.01 -20.12 3.23
CA THR A 211 -7.22 -20.45 2.49
C THR A 211 -8.38 -19.73 3.18
N THR A 212 -8.63 -18.48 2.81
CA THR A 212 -9.92 -17.83 3.13
C THR A 212 -10.97 -18.41 2.18
N ARG A 213 -11.61 -19.52 2.57
CA ARG A 213 -12.98 -19.79 2.14
C ARG A 213 -13.90 -18.86 2.93
N ALA A 214 -14.18 -17.70 2.36
CA ALA A 214 -15.33 -16.89 2.74
C ALA A 214 -16.36 -17.01 1.62
N SER A 215 -17.14 -18.09 1.68
CA SER A 215 -18.34 -18.28 0.87
C SER A 215 -19.42 -17.33 1.37
N ILE A 216 -19.47 -16.14 0.77
CA ILE A 216 -20.67 -15.38 0.36
C ILE A 216 -20.14 -14.44 -0.74
N ILE A 217 -20.26 -14.88 -2.00
CA ILE A 217 -19.98 -14.06 -3.19
C ILE A 217 -21.34 -13.86 -3.88
N PRO A 218 -21.90 -12.65 -3.91
CA PRO A 218 -22.96 -12.35 -4.86
C PRO A 218 -22.38 -12.34 -6.28
N HIS A 219 -23.09 -12.95 -7.23
CA HIS A 219 -22.66 -13.21 -8.62
C HIS A 219 -22.15 -11.98 -9.40
N ASN A 220 -22.45 -10.75 -8.96
CA ASN A 220 -22.01 -9.51 -9.63
C ASN A 220 -20.52 -9.17 -9.46
N ILE A 221 -19.79 -9.78 -8.51
CA ILE A 221 -18.38 -9.43 -8.25
C ILE A 221 -17.44 -10.05 -9.29
N GLU A 222 -17.70 -11.29 -9.76
CA GLU A 222 -16.84 -11.97 -10.73
C GLU A 222 -16.86 -11.29 -12.11
N GLN A 223 -17.99 -10.69 -12.51
CA GLN A 223 -18.09 -9.97 -13.79
C GLN A 223 -17.25 -8.69 -13.80
N LEU A 224 -17.25 -7.91 -12.70
CA LEU A 224 -16.42 -6.70 -12.57
C LEU A 224 -14.92 -7.03 -12.43
N GLU A 225 -14.56 -8.15 -11.77
CA GLU A 225 -13.16 -8.62 -11.74
C GLU A 225 -12.67 -9.06 -13.13
N SER A 226 -13.55 -9.61 -13.98
CA SER A 226 -13.20 -10.00 -15.35
C SER A 226 -13.05 -8.81 -16.31
N GLU A 227 -13.82 -7.74 -16.12
CA GLU A 227 -13.75 -6.51 -16.94
C GLU A 227 -12.64 -5.54 -16.50
N THR A 228 -12.16 -5.63 -15.24
CA THR A 228 -11.12 -4.72 -14.69
C THR A 228 -9.68 -5.25 -14.83
N ASN A 229 -9.50 -6.40 -15.49
CA ASN A 229 -8.19 -7.03 -15.70
C ASN A 229 -7.31 -6.30 -16.74
N GLU A 230 -7.81 -5.23 -17.34
CA GLU A 230 -6.99 -4.31 -18.16
C GLU A 230 -6.54 -3.09 -17.35
N HIS A 231 -5.37 -3.21 -16.71
CA HIS A 231 -4.45 -2.08 -16.52
C HIS A 231 -4.98 -0.83 -15.79
N ILE A 232 -5.63 -1.00 -14.65
CA ILE A 232 -6.04 0.11 -13.77
C ILE A 232 -5.16 0.14 -12.52
N VAL A 233 -4.55 1.31 -12.25
CA VAL A 233 -3.76 1.59 -11.02
C VAL A 233 -4.59 2.44 -10.11
#